data_AF-A0A954FM94-F1
#
_entry.id   AF-A0A954FM94-F1
#
_cell.length_a   1.000
_cell.length_b   1.000
_cell.length_c   1.000
_cell.angle_alpha   90.00
_cell.angle_beta   90.00
_cell.angle_gamma   90.00
#
_symmetry.space_group_name_H-M   'P 1'
#
loop_
_entity.id
_entity.type
_entity.pdbx_description
1 polymer ?
#
loop_
_entity_poly.entity_id
_entity_poly.type
_entity_poly.pdbx_seq_one_letter_code
_entity_poly.pdbx_strand_id
1 'polypeptide(L)'
;MDLLTKEFAGAPLERPLRHQISVIGAAICMMFSPGCGGSPASSPGTEDQNPTSAADSSIHQPLADSAVTAATRGDSSAATAEHGRSELWVDDKGQKWFGDVPMDVFFAEPYAIVSDVTPIKVNAAASGSGEIKNDVAADVSNNADAQSATRESSWSDLISASELDDEVKTIRNFLNENLQSVSNYNSSMLMIPPKAATLGALAGVAMELPDSVSWKDDAKYIRDIAKKMNSDTLRSGPKDQKRLFGLYETLSDILNRSRPADLEEPPASDGFSEVSEMRLLMRRMEEAEKRLKTEAGIESAFASRGDLVNHEATLMATLAKIVTLPGYGYEDDPKFKNYAGDVLQAALAVKLAATDHNFADYELALTKISTTCSSCHSDYKNN
;
A
#
# COMPACT_ATOMS: atom_id res chain seq x y z
N MET A 1 42.68 57.08 15.51
CA MET A 1 41.51 56.98 16.41
C MET A 1 40.81 55.66 16.10
N ASP A 2 41.49 54.52 16.25
CA ASP A 2 41.90 53.87 17.52
C ASP A 2 40.64 53.61 18.36
N LEU A 3 40.21 52.40 18.71
CA LEU A 3 40.82 51.11 19.04
C LEU A 3 39.62 50.13 19.09
N LEU A 4 39.62 48.84 18.72
CA LEU A 4 40.31 47.75 19.37
C LEU A 4 40.04 46.45 18.58
N THR A 5 41.14 45.81 18.20
CA THR A 5 41.31 44.47 17.64
C THR A 5 41.53 43.44 18.76
N LYS A 6 41.04 42.20 18.58
CA LYS A 6 41.52 40.93 19.16
C LYS A 6 40.99 39.83 18.25
N GLU A 7 41.71 39.31 17.26
CA GLU A 7 42.92 38.47 17.28
C GLU A 7 42.78 37.17 18.09
N PHE A 8 42.60 36.06 17.37
CA PHE A 8 43.09 34.72 17.73
C PHE A 8 43.45 33.96 16.45
N ALA A 9 44.72 34.05 16.06
CA ALA A 9 45.47 32.95 15.45
C ALA A 9 45.68 31.87 16.54
N GLY A 10 45.72 30.56 16.32
CA GLY A 10 46.16 29.77 15.18
C GLY A 10 47.23 28.81 15.72
N ALA A 11 47.02 27.49 15.62
CA ALA A 11 48.07 26.49 15.34
C ALA A 11 47.50 25.05 15.30
N PRO A 12 47.99 24.20 14.38
CA PRO A 12 47.57 22.81 14.17
C PRO A 12 48.54 21.81 14.83
N LEU A 13 48.08 20.60 15.16
CA LEU A 13 48.96 19.47 15.49
C LEU A 13 48.42 18.14 14.93
N GLU A 14 49.03 17.75 13.82
CA GLU A 14 49.61 16.42 13.48
C GLU A 14 48.91 15.10 13.93
N ARG A 15 48.57 14.27 12.92
CA ARG A 15 48.62 12.78 12.95
C ARG A 15 50.11 12.34 12.82
N PRO A 16 50.56 11.05 12.87
CA PRO A 16 49.87 9.75 13.04
C PRO A 16 50.62 8.71 13.95
N LEU A 17 49.94 7.68 14.48
CA LEU A 17 50.58 6.40 14.90
C LEU A 17 49.56 5.26 14.76
N ARG A 18 49.71 4.38 13.77
CA ARG A 18 50.44 3.08 13.78
C ARG A 18 49.63 1.92 14.39
N HIS A 19 49.36 0.97 13.49
CA HIS A 19 49.18 -0.48 13.64
C HIS A 19 49.16 -1.08 15.06
N GLN A 20 48.05 -1.76 15.37
CA GLN A 20 48.06 -2.95 16.21
C GLN A 20 47.44 -4.09 15.39
N ILE A 21 48.33 -4.85 14.77
CA ILE A 21 48.08 -6.21 14.25
C ILE A 21 48.00 -7.10 15.49
N SER A 22 46.84 -7.68 15.77
CA SER A 22 46.74 -8.76 16.75
C SER A 22 46.53 -10.08 16.00
N VAL A 23 47.65 -10.73 15.70
CA VAL A 23 47.71 -12.15 15.34
C VAL A 23 47.62 -12.93 16.65
N ILE A 24 46.54 -13.67 16.87
CA ILE A 24 46.53 -14.80 17.79
C ILE A 24 46.27 -16.04 16.96
N GLY A 25 47.33 -16.84 16.81
CA GLY A 25 47.26 -18.18 16.26
C GLY A 25 47.06 -19.23 17.35
N ALA A 26 46.57 -20.38 16.86
CA ALA A 26 46.72 -21.73 17.37
C ALA A 26 45.90 -22.16 18.61
N ALA A 27 44.91 -23.01 18.37
CA ALA A 27 44.83 -24.32 19.03
C ALA A 27 44.08 -25.32 18.13
N ILE A 28 44.84 -26.30 17.63
CA ILE A 28 44.43 -27.49 16.91
C ILE A 28 43.78 -28.46 17.90
N CYS A 29 42.61 -29.02 17.56
CA CYS A 29 42.16 -30.30 18.10
C CYS A 29 41.50 -31.11 16.98
N MET A 30 42.31 -31.95 16.32
CA MET A 30 41.83 -33.07 15.50
C MET A 30 41.35 -34.18 16.44
N MET A 31 40.15 -34.69 16.23
CA MET A 31 39.79 -36.04 16.64
C MET A 31 39.30 -36.80 15.40
N PHE A 32 40.17 -37.67 14.89
CA PHE A 32 39.84 -38.77 14.00
C PHE A 32 39.40 -39.96 14.86
N SER A 33 38.30 -40.60 14.50
CA SER A 33 37.94 -41.95 14.96
C SER A 33 37.97 -42.90 13.76
N PRO A 34 38.68 -44.05 13.83
CA PRO A 34 38.66 -45.08 12.80
C PRO A 34 37.73 -46.26 13.18
N GLY A 35 37.28 -47.00 12.17
CA GLY A 35 36.66 -48.33 12.27
C GLY A 35 35.55 -48.49 11.21
N CYS A 36 35.72 -49.17 10.06
CA CYS A 36 36.31 -50.46 9.69
C CYS A 36 35.50 -51.71 10.11
N GLY A 37 35.06 -52.46 9.10
CA GLY A 37 34.45 -53.81 9.16
C GLY A 37 33.09 -53.86 8.46
N GLY A 38 32.84 -54.52 7.33
CA GLY A 38 33.48 -55.69 6.71
C GLY A 38 32.44 -56.82 6.59
N SER A 39 32.04 -57.14 5.35
CA SER A 39 31.03 -58.09 4.79
C SER A 39 31.19 -59.59 5.24
N PRO A 40 30.47 -60.65 4.72
CA PRO A 40 29.68 -60.79 3.47
C PRO A 40 28.47 -61.80 3.39
N ALA A 41 27.88 -61.86 2.17
CA ALA A 41 27.22 -62.97 1.42
C ALA A 41 25.90 -63.60 1.98
N SER A 42 24.86 -63.97 1.21
CA SER A 42 24.78 -64.55 -0.14
C SER A 42 23.37 -64.40 -0.81
N SER A 43 23.36 -64.12 -2.12
CA SER A 43 22.55 -64.56 -3.31
C SER A 43 21.35 -65.55 -3.22
N PRO A 44 20.62 -65.89 -4.33
CA PRO A 44 20.47 -65.28 -5.69
C PRO A 44 19.02 -65.26 -6.29
N GLY A 45 18.87 -64.71 -7.50
CA GLY A 45 17.75 -64.97 -8.44
C GLY A 45 17.73 -63.98 -9.63
N THR A 46 18.59 -64.08 -10.65
CA THR A 46 18.51 -64.83 -11.95
C THR A 46 17.88 -64.04 -13.11
N GLU A 47 18.71 -63.80 -14.15
CA GLU A 47 18.46 -63.61 -15.62
C GLU A 47 17.40 -62.58 -16.10
N ASP A 48 17.58 -61.81 -17.17
CA ASP A 48 18.24 -62.17 -18.44
C ASP A 48 18.69 -60.95 -19.30
N GLN A 49 19.77 -61.22 -20.02
CA GLN A 49 20.40 -60.72 -21.25
C GLN A 49 20.05 -59.38 -21.96
N ASN A 50 21.17 -58.65 -22.22
CA ASN A 50 21.55 -57.65 -23.25
C ASN A 50 21.47 -58.25 -24.70
N PRO A 51 21.92 -57.61 -25.82
CA PRO A 51 22.37 -56.23 -26.07
C PRO A 51 21.89 -55.58 -27.40
N THR A 52 22.20 -54.28 -27.60
CA THR A 52 23.15 -53.76 -28.64
C THR A 52 22.73 -52.45 -29.33
N SER A 53 23.60 -51.44 -29.16
CA SER A 53 24.09 -50.39 -30.09
C SER A 53 23.24 -49.22 -30.63
N ALA A 54 23.73 -48.03 -30.22
CA ALA A 54 24.37 -46.97 -31.02
C ALA A 54 23.57 -46.19 -32.09
N ALA A 55 23.52 -44.85 -31.92
CA ALA A 55 24.23 -43.84 -32.73
C ALA A 55 23.49 -42.47 -32.74
N ASP A 56 24.20 -41.47 -32.20
CA ASP A 56 24.51 -40.12 -32.73
C ASP A 56 23.56 -39.28 -33.62
N SER A 57 23.74 -37.95 -33.47
CA SER A 57 23.52 -36.84 -34.43
C SER A 57 22.30 -35.90 -34.28
N SER A 58 22.61 -34.71 -33.74
CA SER A 58 22.57 -33.37 -34.37
C SER A 58 21.43 -32.89 -35.29
N ILE A 59 20.80 -31.78 -34.85
CA ILE A 59 20.51 -30.48 -35.50
C ILE A 59 20.26 -30.43 -37.04
N HIS A 60 19.05 -30.04 -37.48
CA HIS A 60 18.71 -28.80 -38.23
C HIS A 60 17.31 -28.85 -38.90
N GLN A 61 16.42 -27.88 -38.54
CA GLN A 61 15.48 -27.09 -39.37
C GLN A 61 14.43 -27.80 -40.28
N PRO A 62 13.44 -27.11 -40.93
CA PRO A 62 12.99 -25.70 -40.85
C PRO A 62 11.45 -25.46 -40.83
N LEU A 63 11.10 -24.18 -40.64
CA LEU A 63 10.07 -23.33 -41.28
C LEU A 63 8.59 -23.77 -41.42
N ALA A 64 7.77 -22.81 -41.01
CA ALA A 64 6.33 -22.74 -41.13
C ALA A 64 5.85 -22.46 -42.56
N ASP A 65 4.72 -23.07 -42.89
CA ASP A 65 3.66 -22.47 -43.70
C ASP A 65 2.37 -23.27 -43.48
N SER A 66 1.25 -22.60 -43.21
CA SER A 66 -0.08 -22.95 -43.71
C SER A 66 -1.18 -22.12 -43.03
N ALA A 67 -1.81 -21.31 -43.86
CA ALA A 67 -3.15 -20.78 -43.68
C ALA A 67 -4.19 -21.90 -43.47
N VAL A 68 -5.22 -21.65 -42.66
CA VAL A 68 -6.53 -22.31 -42.81
C VAL A 68 -7.66 -21.30 -42.61
N THR A 69 -8.54 -21.34 -43.61
CA THR A 69 -9.79 -20.66 -43.86
C THR A 69 -10.92 -20.94 -42.86
N ALA A 70 -11.85 -19.99 -42.84
CA ALA A 70 -13.09 -19.92 -42.08
C ALA A 70 -14.12 -21.05 -42.34
N ALA A 71 -15.04 -21.19 -41.37
CA ALA A 71 -16.36 -21.79 -41.57
C ALA A 71 -17.45 -20.94 -40.87
N THR A 72 -18.57 -20.79 -41.57
CA THR A 72 -19.64 -19.79 -41.39
C THR A 72 -20.95 -20.41 -40.88
N ARG A 73 -21.76 -19.64 -40.11
CA ARG A 73 -23.25 -19.52 -40.12
C ARG A 73 -23.66 -18.74 -38.85
N GLY A 74 -24.25 -17.54 -38.88
CA GLY A 74 -25.56 -17.09 -39.41
C GLY A 74 -26.33 -16.52 -38.19
N ASP A 75 -27.10 -15.43 -38.16
CA ASP A 75 -27.79 -14.61 -39.15
C ASP A 75 -28.18 -13.24 -38.50
N SER A 76 -28.06 -12.16 -39.27
CA SER A 76 -28.76 -10.85 -39.22
C SER A 76 -28.95 -10.01 -37.93
N SER A 77 -28.17 -8.91 -37.80
CA SER A 77 -28.70 -7.54 -37.62
C SER A 77 -27.57 -6.49 -37.71
N ALA A 78 -27.69 -5.57 -38.67
CA ALA A 78 -26.98 -4.28 -38.88
C ALA A 78 -25.50 -4.17 -38.45
N ALA A 79 -24.61 -4.15 -39.45
CA ALA A 79 -23.21 -3.76 -39.31
C ALA A 79 -23.07 -2.33 -38.78
N THR A 80 -22.63 -2.20 -37.53
CA THR A 80 -21.98 -0.99 -37.02
C THR A 80 -20.54 -1.00 -37.52
N ALA A 81 -20.12 0.06 -38.21
CA ALA A 81 -18.69 0.26 -38.47
C ALA A 81 -18.00 0.41 -37.10
N GLU A 82 -16.94 -0.35 -36.83
CA GLU A 82 -16.12 -0.14 -35.63
C GLU A 82 -15.46 1.23 -35.75
N HIS A 83 -15.98 2.22 -35.03
CA HIS A 83 -15.35 3.52 -34.89
C HIS A 83 -14.20 3.43 -33.90
N GLY A 84 -13.13 4.19 -34.15
CA GLY A 84 -11.98 4.19 -33.24
C GLY A 84 -12.42 4.65 -31.84
N ARG A 85 -11.87 4.02 -30.78
CA ARG A 85 -12.18 4.33 -29.36
C ARG A 85 -12.00 5.80 -28.92
N SER A 86 -11.52 6.67 -29.81
CA SER A 86 -11.29 8.11 -29.56
C SER A 86 -11.74 8.97 -30.76
N GLU A 87 -12.56 8.42 -31.64
CA GLU A 87 -13.08 9.11 -32.81
C GLU A 87 -14.39 9.83 -32.47
N LEU A 88 -14.52 11.08 -32.91
CA LEU A 88 -15.78 11.82 -32.86
C LEU A 88 -16.51 11.65 -34.19
N TRP A 89 -17.71 11.10 -34.15
CA TRP A 89 -18.53 10.89 -35.35
C TRP A 89 -20.01 11.22 -35.08
N VAL A 90 -20.76 11.37 -36.16
CA VAL A 90 -22.18 11.73 -36.13
C VAL A 90 -22.95 10.69 -36.92
N ASP A 91 -24.01 10.13 -36.32
CA ASP A 91 -24.84 9.16 -37.01
C ASP A 91 -25.85 9.80 -37.96
N ASP A 92 -26.56 8.98 -38.73
CA ASP A 92 -27.57 9.40 -39.70
C ASP A 92 -28.76 10.15 -39.06
N LYS A 93 -28.88 10.12 -37.72
CA LYS A 93 -29.92 10.83 -36.95
C LYS A 93 -29.40 12.16 -36.38
N GLY A 94 -28.14 12.50 -36.63
CA GLY A 94 -27.50 13.72 -36.13
C GLY A 94 -26.98 13.63 -34.69
N GLN A 95 -26.96 12.42 -34.09
CA GLN A 95 -26.44 12.21 -32.73
C GLN A 95 -24.91 12.13 -32.76
N LYS A 96 -24.26 12.84 -31.84
CA LYS A 96 -22.80 12.87 -31.72
C LYS A 96 -22.31 11.72 -30.83
N TRP A 97 -21.25 11.06 -31.25
CA TRP A 97 -20.65 9.92 -30.58
C TRP A 97 -19.15 10.15 -30.35
N PHE A 98 -18.63 9.65 -29.23
CA PHE A 98 -17.18 9.56 -28.97
C PHE A 98 -16.81 8.09 -28.76
N GLY A 99 -16.13 7.50 -29.74
CA GLY A 99 -16.04 6.04 -29.85
C GLY A 99 -17.45 5.44 -29.92
N ASP A 100 -17.78 4.55 -29.00
CA ASP A 100 -19.10 3.89 -28.91
C ASP A 100 -20.05 4.54 -27.89
N VAL A 101 -19.71 5.73 -27.35
CA VAL A 101 -20.51 6.41 -26.31
C VAL A 101 -21.27 7.60 -26.89
N PRO A 102 -22.62 7.66 -26.75
CA PRO A 102 -23.40 8.82 -27.14
C PRO A 102 -23.05 10.04 -26.28
N MET A 103 -22.81 11.19 -26.91
CA MET A 103 -22.37 12.41 -26.20
C MET A 103 -23.47 13.09 -25.37
N ASP A 104 -24.73 12.75 -25.58
CA ASP A 104 -25.89 13.23 -24.82
C ASP A 104 -26.05 12.55 -23.44
N VAL A 105 -25.29 11.48 -23.17
CA VAL A 105 -25.17 10.88 -21.83
C VAL A 105 -24.35 11.78 -20.90
N PHE A 106 -23.52 12.68 -21.45
CA PHE A 106 -22.90 13.75 -20.68
C PHE A 106 -23.91 14.88 -20.54
N PHE A 107 -24.48 15.02 -19.34
CA PHE A 107 -25.47 16.04 -19.00
C PHE A 107 -25.07 17.42 -19.55
N ALA A 108 -26.00 18.09 -20.23
CA ALA A 108 -25.76 19.40 -20.85
C ALA A 108 -25.33 20.47 -19.83
N GLU A 109 -25.68 20.30 -18.55
CA GLU A 109 -25.27 21.15 -17.44
C GLU A 109 -25.04 20.32 -16.17
N PRO A 110 -23.82 19.77 -15.94
CA PRO A 110 -23.55 18.93 -14.77
C PRO A 110 -23.65 19.69 -13.43
N TYR A 111 -23.75 21.02 -13.46
CA TYR A 111 -23.85 21.88 -12.27
C TYR A 111 -25.27 22.33 -11.92
N ALA A 112 -26.27 22.10 -12.79
CA ALA A 112 -27.65 22.54 -12.54
C ALA A 112 -28.37 21.69 -11.47
N ILE A 113 -27.86 20.49 -11.15
CA ILE A 113 -28.47 19.56 -10.18
C ILE A 113 -28.01 19.85 -8.73
N VAL A 114 -27.01 20.71 -8.52
CA VAL A 114 -26.43 20.97 -7.18
C VAL A 114 -27.01 22.23 -6.51
N SER A 115 -27.92 22.96 -7.15
CA SER A 115 -28.43 24.24 -6.61
C SER A 115 -29.89 24.27 -6.14
N ASP A 116 -30.60 23.13 -6.10
CA ASP A 116 -31.95 23.13 -5.53
C ASP A 116 -31.90 22.99 -4.00
N VAL A 117 -31.62 24.10 -3.33
CA VAL A 117 -31.69 24.24 -1.87
C VAL A 117 -33.09 24.76 -1.50
N THR A 118 -34.13 23.98 -1.80
CA THR A 118 -35.47 24.23 -1.27
C THR A 118 -35.62 23.55 0.09
N PRO A 119 -35.68 24.28 1.23
CA PRO A 119 -35.90 23.66 2.52
C PRO A 119 -37.31 23.07 2.59
N ILE A 120 -37.38 21.76 2.84
CA ILE A 120 -38.64 21.04 3.03
C ILE A 120 -39.36 21.61 4.26
N LYS A 121 -40.39 22.42 4.02
CA LYS A 121 -41.37 22.82 5.03
C LYS A 121 -42.17 21.57 5.43
N VAL A 122 -41.93 21.06 6.63
CA VAL A 122 -42.79 20.04 7.23
C VAL A 122 -44.09 20.71 7.63
N ASN A 123 -45.11 20.62 6.78
CA ASN A 123 -46.46 21.04 7.14
C ASN A 123 -47.12 19.97 7.99
N ALA A 124 -47.43 20.35 9.23
CA ALA A 124 -48.35 19.65 10.10
C ALA A 124 -49.77 19.64 9.51
N ALA A 125 -50.39 18.46 9.50
CA ALA A 125 -51.83 18.25 9.48
C ALA A 125 -52.07 16.95 10.28
N ALA A 126 -52.54 17.02 11.52
CA ALA A 126 -53.94 17.22 11.94
C ALA A 126 -54.45 15.90 12.54
N SER A 127 -54.62 15.86 13.86
CA SER A 127 -55.55 14.92 14.48
C SER A 127 -56.03 15.42 15.84
N GLY A 128 -57.35 15.59 15.93
CA GLY A 128 -58.14 15.21 17.10
C GLY A 128 -58.05 16.07 18.37
N SER A 129 -59.03 16.95 18.52
CA SER A 129 -59.45 17.51 19.80
C SER A 129 -59.73 16.41 20.84
N GLY A 130 -59.11 16.51 22.02
CA GLY A 130 -59.35 15.61 23.15
C GLY A 130 -58.70 16.16 24.42
N GLU A 131 -59.47 16.95 25.16
CA GLU A 131 -59.14 17.54 26.45
C GLU A 131 -59.17 16.48 27.56
N ILE A 132 -58.02 16.17 28.21
CA ILE A 132 -57.94 15.66 29.61
C ILE A 132 -56.68 16.22 30.30
N LYS A 133 -56.87 16.54 31.58
CA LYS A 133 -56.06 17.32 32.54
C LYS A 133 -54.70 16.72 32.96
N ASN A 134 -53.80 17.64 33.40
CA ASN A 134 -52.69 17.55 34.37
C ASN A 134 -52.57 16.24 35.17
N ASP A 135 -51.40 15.63 35.39
CA ASP A 135 -50.26 16.14 36.16
C ASP A 135 -49.08 15.13 36.04
N VAL A 136 -47.93 15.54 36.60
CA VAL A 136 -46.69 14.79 36.92
C VAL A 136 -45.47 15.20 36.07
N ALA A 137 -44.61 15.96 36.75
CA ALA A 137 -43.25 16.31 36.40
C ALA A 137 -42.29 15.11 36.49
N ALA A 138 -41.38 15.01 35.53
CA ALA A 138 -40.01 14.48 35.60
C ALA A 138 -39.36 14.77 34.23
N ASP A 139 -38.54 15.81 34.12
CA ASP A 139 -37.07 15.68 34.09
C ASP A 139 -36.57 14.62 33.10
N VAL A 140 -36.32 15.05 31.86
CA VAL A 140 -35.13 14.62 31.10
C VAL A 140 -34.60 15.84 30.37
N SER A 141 -33.57 16.42 30.98
CA SER A 141 -32.75 17.47 30.40
C SER A 141 -32.18 17.07 29.03
N ASN A 142 -32.34 17.99 28.08
CA ASN A 142 -31.45 18.13 26.94
C ASN A 142 -30.01 18.26 27.46
N ASN A 143 -29.20 17.22 27.25
CA ASN A 143 -27.76 17.31 27.35
C ASN A 143 -27.13 16.29 26.38
N ALA A 144 -27.26 16.53 25.08
CA ALA A 144 -26.28 16.04 24.12
C ALA A 144 -25.13 17.05 24.15
N ASP A 145 -24.39 17.00 25.24
CA ASP A 145 -23.20 17.80 25.46
C ASP A 145 -22.15 17.37 24.44
N ALA A 146 -21.54 18.37 23.83
CA ALA A 146 -20.41 18.24 22.95
C ALA A 146 -19.22 17.79 23.78
N GLN A 147 -19.10 16.47 23.98
CA GLN A 147 -17.95 15.89 24.65
C GLN A 147 -17.53 14.59 23.97
N SER A 148 -16.99 14.72 22.77
CA SER A 148 -15.83 13.91 22.38
C SER A 148 -14.60 14.79 22.54
N ALA A 149 -14.20 14.96 23.80
CA ALA A 149 -12.82 15.25 24.12
C ALA A 149 -11.95 14.23 23.39
N THR A 150 -10.91 14.75 22.76
CA THR A 150 -9.86 14.07 22.00
C THR A 150 -9.34 12.86 22.78
N ARG A 151 -10.01 11.71 22.64
CA ARG A 151 -9.39 10.43 22.99
C ARG A 151 -8.32 10.27 21.92
N GLU A 152 -7.06 10.44 22.31
CA GLU A 152 -5.93 10.14 21.45
C GLU A 152 -6.11 8.68 21.01
N SER A 153 -6.51 8.48 19.76
CA SER A 153 -6.91 7.16 19.28
C SER A 153 -5.69 6.26 19.33
N SER A 154 -5.80 5.12 20.01
CA SER A 154 -4.71 4.16 20.07
C SER A 154 -4.53 3.50 18.70
N TRP A 155 -3.34 3.00 18.38
CA TRP A 155 -3.14 2.28 17.11
C TRP A 155 -4.05 1.05 16.97
N SER A 156 -4.35 0.40 18.09
CA SER A 156 -5.29 -0.73 18.17
C SER A 156 -6.73 -0.38 17.79
N ASP A 157 -7.12 0.90 17.88
CA ASP A 157 -8.45 1.35 17.43
C ASP A 157 -8.52 1.47 15.90
N LEU A 158 -7.38 1.55 15.21
CA LEU A 158 -7.30 1.78 13.76
C LEU A 158 -6.95 0.53 12.98
N ILE A 159 -5.96 -0.23 13.45
CA ILE A 159 -5.42 -1.39 12.75
C ILE A 159 -5.13 -2.53 13.73
N SER A 160 -5.64 -3.72 13.41
CA SER A 160 -5.34 -4.94 14.14
C SER A 160 -3.97 -5.50 13.75
N ALA A 161 -3.39 -6.35 14.59
CA ALA A 161 -2.14 -7.05 14.28
C ALA A 161 -2.25 -7.90 12.99
N SER A 162 -3.41 -8.51 12.71
CA SER A 162 -3.64 -9.29 11.49
C SER A 162 -3.69 -8.41 10.25
N GLU A 163 -4.42 -7.29 10.27
CA GLU A 163 -4.48 -6.35 9.13
C GLU A 163 -3.10 -5.76 8.82
N LEU A 164 -2.31 -5.48 9.87
CA LEU A 164 -0.93 -5.02 9.74
C LEU A 164 -0.04 -6.09 9.07
N ASP A 165 -0.10 -7.32 9.57
CA ASP A 165 0.67 -8.44 9.01
C ASP A 165 0.28 -8.75 7.55
N ASP A 166 -1.00 -8.62 7.20
CA ASP A 166 -1.51 -8.86 5.86
C ASP A 166 -1.04 -7.80 4.84
N GLU A 167 -0.98 -6.51 5.21
CA GLU A 167 -0.37 -5.50 4.32
C GLU A 167 1.14 -5.70 4.18
N VAL A 168 1.84 -6.04 5.26
CA VAL A 168 3.28 -6.32 5.19
C VAL A 168 3.57 -7.53 4.31
N LYS A 169 2.76 -8.60 4.40
CA LYS A 169 2.81 -9.74 3.46
C LYS A 169 2.51 -9.32 2.03
N THR A 170 1.50 -8.48 1.81
CA THR A 170 1.15 -7.97 0.48
C THR A 170 2.32 -7.21 -0.14
N ILE A 171 2.96 -6.33 0.61
CA ILE A 171 4.16 -5.59 0.17
C ILE A 171 5.32 -6.56 -0.10
N ARG A 172 5.57 -7.52 0.81
CA ARG A 172 6.61 -8.54 0.63
C ARG A 172 6.41 -9.32 -0.66
N ASN A 173 5.19 -9.78 -0.94
CA ASN A 173 4.87 -10.55 -2.14
C ASN A 173 5.02 -9.71 -3.40
N PHE A 174 4.58 -8.44 -3.36
CA PHE A 174 4.78 -7.49 -4.45
C PHE A 174 6.29 -7.32 -4.76
N LEU A 175 7.11 -7.07 -3.74
CA LEU A 175 8.56 -6.93 -3.91
C LEU A 175 9.19 -8.23 -4.43
N ASN A 176 8.77 -9.38 -3.90
CA ASN A 176 9.24 -10.68 -4.35
C ASN A 176 9.04 -10.85 -5.86
N GLU A 177 7.83 -10.62 -6.36
CA GLU A 177 7.48 -10.77 -7.78
C GLU A 177 8.26 -9.79 -8.68
N ASN A 178 8.39 -8.55 -8.21
CA ASN A 178 8.85 -7.45 -9.04
C ASN A 178 10.37 -7.25 -9.01
N LEU A 179 11.08 -7.81 -8.03
CA LEU A 179 12.52 -7.69 -7.93
C LEU A 179 13.28 -8.90 -8.49
N GLN A 180 12.62 -9.97 -8.99
CA GLN A 180 13.34 -11.15 -9.53
C GLN A 180 14.13 -10.88 -10.80
N SER A 181 13.71 -9.90 -11.60
CA SER A 181 14.35 -9.59 -12.89
C SER A 181 14.40 -8.09 -13.14
N VAL A 182 15.36 -7.65 -13.95
CA VAL A 182 15.48 -6.26 -14.38
C VAL A 182 14.23 -5.79 -15.14
N SER A 183 13.58 -6.69 -15.89
CA SER A 183 12.37 -6.38 -16.64
C SER A 183 11.20 -6.07 -15.71
N ASN A 184 10.91 -6.95 -14.75
CA ASN A 184 9.82 -6.77 -13.78
C ASN A 184 10.07 -5.54 -12.90
N TYR A 185 11.33 -5.34 -12.51
CA TYR A 185 11.73 -4.17 -11.75
C TYR A 185 11.45 -2.89 -12.53
N ASN A 186 11.89 -2.82 -13.78
CA ASN A 186 11.68 -1.64 -14.61
C ASN A 186 10.19 -1.32 -14.81
N SER A 187 9.33 -2.33 -14.98
CA SER A 187 7.88 -2.12 -15.14
C SER A 187 7.17 -1.67 -13.86
N SER A 188 7.73 -1.98 -12.69
CA SER A 188 7.14 -1.69 -11.38
C SER A 188 7.87 -0.59 -10.60
N MET A 189 8.95 -0.03 -11.15
CA MET A 189 9.87 0.89 -10.46
C MET A 189 9.17 2.07 -9.78
N LEU A 190 8.09 2.59 -10.37
CA LEU A 190 7.34 3.72 -9.80
C LEU A 190 6.41 3.34 -8.65
N MET A 191 6.08 2.06 -8.53
CA MET A 191 5.21 1.50 -7.49
C MET A 191 5.99 1.02 -6.25
N ILE A 192 7.30 0.76 -6.39
CA ILE A 192 8.15 0.31 -5.28
C ILE A 192 8.26 1.37 -4.17
N PRO A 193 8.54 2.66 -4.43
CA PRO A 193 8.77 3.62 -3.35
C PRO A 193 7.57 3.84 -2.42
N PRO A 194 6.32 3.98 -2.92
CA PRO A 194 5.13 4.03 -2.05
C PRO A 194 4.99 2.79 -1.17
N LYS A 195 5.23 1.59 -1.72
CA LYS A 195 5.18 0.32 -0.98
C LYS A 195 6.24 0.26 0.12
N ALA A 196 7.48 0.66 -0.19
CA ALA A 196 8.56 0.74 0.78
C ALA A 196 8.26 1.78 1.89
N ALA A 197 7.75 2.96 1.55
CA ALA A 197 7.39 3.97 2.55
C ALA A 197 6.25 3.48 3.46
N THR A 198 5.27 2.79 2.90
CA THR A 198 4.16 2.16 3.65
C THR A 198 4.70 1.11 4.60
N LEU A 199 5.61 0.24 4.14
CA LEU A 199 6.27 -0.76 5.00
C LEU A 199 6.99 -0.13 6.19
N GLY A 200 7.75 0.95 5.95
CA GLY A 200 8.44 1.67 7.02
C GLY A 200 7.48 2.28 8.05
N ALA A 201 6.37 2.84 7.58
CA ALA A 201 5.34 3.42 8.42
C ALA A 201 4.65 2.34 9.27
N LEU A 202 4.26 1.22 8.67
CA LEU A 202 3.62 0.10 9.38
C LEU A 202 4.56 -0.59 10.37
N ALA A 203 5.87 -0.64 10.07
CA ALA A 203 6.85 -1.11 11.04
C ALA A 203 6.93 -0.18 12.27
N GLY A 204 6.84 1.13 12.08
CA GLY A 204 6.69 2.10 13.17
C GLY A 204 5.42 1.85 14.00
N VAL A 205 4.28 1.66 13.35
CA VAL A 205 3.02 1.32 14.04
C VAL A 205 3.15 0.01 14.83
N ALA A 206 3.77 -1.03 14.27
CA ALA A 206 3.96 -2.32 14.93
C ALA A 206 4.79 -2.23 16.21
N MET A 207 5.74 -1.30 16.29
CA MET A 207 6.53 -1.05 17.50
C MET A 207 5.67 -0.51 18.65
N GLU A 208 4.62 0.26 18.33
CA GLU A 208 3.73 0.92 19.30
C GLU A 208 2.43 0.13 19.58
N LEU A 209 2.06 -0.83 18.72
CA LEU A 209 0.84 -1.61 18.87
C LEU A 209 0.93 -2.55 20.09
N PRO A 210 -0.07 -2.64 21.00
CA PRO A 210 0.02 -3.52 22.16
C PRO A 210 0.07 -5.01 21.76
N ASP A 211 -0.75 -5.40 20.79
CA ASP A 211 -0.74 -6.74 20.22
C ASP A 211 0.49 -6.96 19.33
N SER A 212 1.10 -8.13 19.43
CA SER A 212 2.34 -8.42 18.71
C SER A 212 2.10 -9.17 17.42
N VAL A 213 2.51 -8.58 16.29
CA VAL A 213 2.84 -9.35 15.09
C VAL A 213 4.10 -10.19 15.32
N SER A 214 4.22 -11.26 14.55
CA SER A 214 5.27 -12.29 14.74
C SER A 214 6.71 -11.77 14.64
N TRP A 215 6.90 -10.60 14.01
CA TRP A 215 8.16 -9.93 13.70
C TRP A 215 8.35 -8.60 14.47
N LYS A 216 7.48 -8.28 15.44
CA LYS A 216 7.49 -6.99 16.16
C LYS A 216 8.85 -6.66 16.80
N ASP A 217 9.52 -7.64 17.38
CA ASP A 217 10.84 -7.45 18.02
C ASP A 217 11.91 -6.97 17.02
N ASP A 218 11.69 -7.23 15.74
CA ASP A 218 12.58 -6.87 14.64
C ASP A 218 12.04 -5.70 13.79
N ALA A 219 10.92 -5.08 14.19
CA ALA A 219 10.25 -4.03 13.42
C ALA A 219 11.16 -2.83 13.12
N LYS A 220 12.07 -2.47 14.03
CA LYS A 220 13.08 -1.42 13.80
C LYS A 220 14.00 -1.72 12.60
N TYR A 221 14.30 -2.99 12.32
CA TYR A 221 15.11 -3.37 11.16
C TYR A 221 14.29 -3.33 9.87
N ILE A 222 13.03 -3.74 9.92
CA ILE A 222 12.10 -3.62 8.79
C ILE A 222 11.95 -2.14 8.40
N ARG A 223 11.79 -1.28 9.40
CA ARG A 223 11.72 0.18 9.26
C ARG A 223 12.96 0.75 8.57
N ASP A 224 14.15 0.36 9.02
CA ASP A 224 15.42 0.80 8.42
C ASP A 224 15.64 0.27 7.00
N ILE A 225 15.27 -0.99 6.72
CA ILE A 225 15.34 -1.54 5.37
C ILE A 225 14.42 -0.78 4.42
N ALA A 226 13.19 -0.48 4.85
CA ALA A 226 12.26 0.35 4.09
C ALA A 226 12.84 1.75 3.79
N LYS A 227 13.47 2.39 4.78
CA LYS A 227 14.21 3.65 4.60
C LYS A 227 15.32 3.51 3.55
N LYS A 228 16.14 2.46 3.65
CA LYS A 228 17.23 2.14 2.71
C LYS A 228 16.72 1.84 1.29
N MET A 229 15.53 1.27 1.13
CA MET A 229 14.93 1.08 -0.19
C MET A 229 14.67 2.43 -0.89
N ASN A 230 14.28 3.44 -0.11
CA ASN A 230 13.93 4.80 -0.55
C ASN A 230 15.05 5.84 -0.40
N SER A 231 16.28 5.45 -0.04
CA SER A 231 17.40 6.38 0.18
C SER A 231 17.80 7.18 -1.05
N ASP A 232 17.58 6.59 -2.24
CA ASP A 232 17.97 7.16 -3.53
C ASP A 232 16.80 7.11 -4.52
N THR A 233 16.76 8.08 -5.44
CA THR A 233 15.82 8.03 -6.57
C THR A 233 16.14 6.83 -7.46
N LEU A 234 15.17 5.95 -7.64
CA LEU A 234 15.31 4.73 -8.44
C LEU A 234 15.56 5.04 -9.92
N ARG A 235 16.48 4.29 -10.52
CA ARG A 235 16.83 4.33 -11.95
C ARG A 235 16.64 2.97 -12.56
N SER A 236 16.12 2.95 -13.78
CA SER A 236 15.96 1.69 -14.53
C SER A 236 17.29 0.98 -14.72
N GLY A 237 17.26 -0.35 -14.65
CA GLY A 237 18.42 -1.21 -14.92
C GLY A 237 18.89 -2.05 -13.74
N PRO A 238 19.95 -2.86 -13.95
CA PRO A 238 20.36 -3.92 -13.04
C PRO A 238 20.96 -3.42 -11.72
N LYS A 239 21.47 -2.19 -11.68
CA LYS A 239 22.13 -1.67 -10.47
C LYS A 239 21.14 -1.51 -9.32
N ASP A 240 20.06 -0.77 -9.56
CA ASP A 240 19.07 -0.50 -8.51
C ASP A 240 18.17 -1.71 -8.25
N GLN A 241 17.89 -2.52 -9.28
CA GLN A 241 17.23 -3.81 -9.10
C GLN A 241 18.00 -4.70 -8.12
N LYS A 242 19.31 -4.92 -8.32
CA LYS A 242 20.13 -5.76 -7.42
C LYS A 242 20.22 -5.18 -6.00
N ARG A 243 20.35 -3.86 -5.88
CA ARG A 243 20.36 -3.17 -4.57
C ARG A 243 19.08 -3.44 -3.80
N LEU A 244 17.93 -3.23 -4.43
CA LEU A 244 16.63 -3.46 -3.80
C LEU A 244 16.39 -4.94 -3.53
N PHE A 245 16.84 -5.84 -4.42
CA PHE A 245 16.70 -7.28 -4.23
C PHE A 245 17.45 -7.74 -2.97
N GLY A 246 18.70 -7.32 -2.75
CA GLY A 246 19.43 -7.67 -1.51
C GLY A 246 18.78 -7.11 -0.23
N LEU A 247 18.19 -5.90 -0.30
CA LEU A 247 17.39 -5.35 0.80
C LEU A 247 16.10 -6.18 1.04
N TYR A 248 15.45 -6.63 -0.03
CA TYR A 248 14.28 -7.50 0.04
C TYR A 248 14.62 -8.88 0.63
N GLU A 249 15.75 -9.49 0.26
CA GLU A 249 16.19 -10.76 0.86
C GLU A 249 16.35 -10.62 2.37
N THR A 250 17.03 -9.56 2.81
CA THR A 250 17.19 -9.23 4.24
C THR A 250 15.84 -9.04 4.94
N LEU A 251 14.92 -8.30 4.32
CA LEU A 251 13.56 -8.11 4.82
C LEU A 251 12.83 -9.45 4.95
N SER A 252 12.92 -10.29 3.93
CA SER A 252 12.29 -11.62 3.89
C SER A 252 12.82 -12.52 5.00
N ASP A 253 14.12 -12.48 5.28
CA ASP A 253 14.74 -13.24 6.37
C ASP A 253 14.24 -12.76 7.74
N ILE A 254 14.14 -11.45 7.95
CA ILE A 254 13.57 -10.88 9.19
C ILE A 254 12.11 -11.31 9.37
N LEU A 255 11.28 -11.16 8.34
CA LEU A 255 9.87 -11.55 8.39
C LEU A 255 9.69 -13.07 8.61
N ASN A 256 10.70 -13.87 8.26
CA ASN A 256 10.74 -15.31 8.52
C ASN A 256 11.39 -15.69 9.86
N ARG A 257 11.71 -14.71 10.72
CA ARG A 257 12.41 -14.90 12.01
C ARG A 257 13.81 -15.48 11.89
N SER A 258 14.47 -15.21 10.76
CA SER A 258 15.82 -15.63 10.43
C SER A 258 16.74 -14.43 10.25
N ARG A 259 16.51 -13.34 11.00
CA ARG A 259 17.29 -12.10 10.92
C ARG A 259 18.81 -12.39 10.96
N PRO A 260 19.59 -11.92 9.97
CA PRO A 260 21.05 -12.06 10.00
C PRO A 260 21.68 -11.41 11.24
N ALA A 261 22.64 -12.09 11.86
CA ALA A 261 23.24 -11.66 13.13
C ALA A 261 24.18 -10.46 13.00
N ASP A 262 24.65 -10.16 11.79
CA ASP A 262 25.61 -9.11 11.45
C ASP A 262 24.94 -7.83 10.93
N LEU A 263 23.60 -7.74 11.00
CA LEU A 263 22.91 -6.50 10.64
C LEU A 263 23.30 -5.35 11.57
N GLU A 264 23.58 -4.21 10.94
CA GLU A 264 23.80 -2.95 11.63
C GLU A 264 22.55 -2.58 12.46
N GLU A 265 22.80 -2.11 13.68
CA GLU A 265 21.74 -1.68 14.59
C GLU A 265 21.08 -0.38 14.07
N PRO A 266 19.76 -0.37 13.81
CA PRO A 266 19.06 0.81 13.33
C PRO A 266 19.08 1.97 14.34
N PRO A 267 19.09 3.23 13.88
CA PRO A 267 18.95 4.38 14.77
C PRO A 267 17.63 4.34 15.54
N ALA A 268 17.72 4.37 16.87
CA ALA A 268 16.54 4.41 17.74
C ALA A 268 15.74 5.72 17.61
N SER A 269 16.39 6.81 17.16
CA SER A 269 15.81 8.15 17.06
C SER A 269 15.00 8.40 15.79
N ASP A 270 15.02 7.51 14.81
CA ASP A 270 14.27 7.72 13.57
C ASP A 270 12.77 7.72 13.85
N GLY A 271 12.09 8.83 13.55
CA GLY A 271 10.64 8.97 13.59
C GLY A 271 9.97 8.48 12.30
N PHE A 272 8.64 8.65 12.21
CA PHE A 272 7.86 8.28 11.03
C PHE A 272 8.27 9.08 9.80
N SER A 273 8.50 10.38 9.94
CA SER A 273 8.82 11.29 8.83
C SER A 273 10.18 11.01 8.18
N GLU A 274 11.13 10.49 8.96
CA GLU A 274 12.49 10.18 8.56
C GLU A 274 12.59 8.88 7.77
N VAL A 275 11.62 7.99 7.95
CA VAL A 275 11.55 6.69 7.31
C VAL A 275 10.59 6.71 6.12
N SER A 276 9.49 7.47 6.26
CA SER A 276 8.36 7.42 5.35
C SER A 276 7.96 8.81 4.91
N GLU A 277 8.41 9.21 3.71
CA GLU A 277 8.07 10.51 3.13
C GLU A 277 6.55 10.63 2.87
N MET A 278 5.97 11.77 3.28
CA MET A 278 4.53 12.04 3.17
C MET A 278 3.98 11.82 1.76
N ARG A 279 4.67 12.29 0.71
CA ARG A 279 4.22 12.13 -0.68
C ARG A 279 4.10 10.66 -1.11
N LEU A 280 4.96 9.78 -0.59
CA LEU A 280 4.88 8.35 -0.86
C LEU A 280 3.73 7.69 -0.12
N LEU A 281 3.45 8.13 1.12
CA LEU A 281 2.25 7.70 1.86
C LEU A 281 0.96 8.17 1.17
N MET A 282 0.93 9.40 0.68
CA MET A 282 -0.19 9.95 -0.08
C MET A 282 -0.45 9.15 -1.38
N ARG A 283 0.60 8.68 -2.06
CA ARG A 283 0.45 7.76 -3.21
C ARG A 283 -0.18 6.42 -2.83
N ARG A 284 0.13 5.87 -1.64
CA ARG A 284 -0.53 4.66 -1.14
C ARG A 284 -2.01 4.89 -0.82
N MET A 285 -2.35 6.07 -0.28
CA MET A 285 -3.76 6.46 -0.06
C MET A 285 -4.51 6.70 -1.38
N GLU A 286 -3.87 7.29 -2.39
CA GLU A 286 -4.42 7.41 -3.75
C GLU A 286 -4.71 6.03 -4.37
N GLU A 287 -3.81 5.06 -4.18
CA GLU A 287 -4.03 3.68 -4.61
C GLU A 287 -5.24 3.05 -3.90
N ALA A 288 -5.37 3.24 -2.59
CA ALA A 288 -6.52 2.77 -1.82
C ALA A 288 -7.84 3.36 -2.35
N GLU A 289 -7.90 4.68 -2.51
CA GLU A 289 -9.08 5.38 -3.05
C GLU A 289 -9.45 4.86 -4.44
N LYS A 290 -8.45 4.70 -5.32
CA LYS A 290 -8.65 4.18 -6.67
C LYS A 290 -9.23 2.76 -6.62
N ARG A 291 -8.66 1.87 -5.80
CA ARG A 291 -9.13 0.48 -5.69
C ARG A 291 -10.54 0.38 -5.15
N LEU A 292 -10.86 1.15 -4.11
CA LEU A 292 -12.22 1.26 -3.58
C LEU A 292 -13.21 1.66 -4.69
N LYS A 293 -12.89 2.70 -5.47
CA LYS A 293 -13.71 3.15 -6.60
C LYS A 293 -13.83 2.11 -7.72
N THR A 294 -12.74 1.49 -8.14
CA THR A 294 -12.74 0.64 -9.34
C THR A 294 -13.15 -0.79 -9.07
N GLU A 295 -12.84 -1.30 -7.88
CA GLU A 295 -13.07 -2.70 -7.52
C GLU A 295 -14.32 -2.89 -6.67
N ALA A 296 -14.78 -1.87 -5.94
CA ALA A 296 -15.96 -1.92 -5.09
C ALA A 296 -16.93 -0.75 -5.34
N GLY A 297 -16.86 -0.09 -6.50
CA GLY A 297 -17.66 1.12 -6.81
C GLY A 297 -19.12 0.87 -7.20
N ILE A 298 -19.59 -0.37 -7.18
CA ILE A 298 -21.00 -0.72 -7.39
C ILE A 298 -21.45 -1.69 -6.31
N GLU A 299 -22.75 -1.70 -6.00
CA GLU A 299 -23.32 -2.46 -4.88
C GLU A 299 -22.95 -3.95 -4.90
N SER A 300 -23.03 -4.62 -6.06
CA SER A 300 -22.70 -6.04 -6.19
C SER A 300 -21.21 -6.33 -5.96
N ALA A 301 -20.33 -5.43 -6.42
CA ALA A 301 -18.90 -5.56 -6.23
C ALA A 301 -18.51 -5.27 -4.78
N PHE A 302 -19.09 -4.23 -4.17
CA PHE A 302 -18.96 -3.93 -2.76
C PHE A 302 -19.37 -5.11 -1.87
N ALA A 303 -20.56 -5.67 -2.11
CA ALA A 303 -21.08 -6.81 -1.35
C ALA A 303 -20.19 -8.07 -1.43
N SER A 304 -19.49 -8.27 -2.55
CA SER A 304 -18.59 -9.43 -2.75
C SER A 304 -17.13 -9.17 -2.37
N ARG A 305 -16.76 -7.94 -2.00
CA ARG A 305 -15.36 -7.52 -1.76
C ARG A 305 -15.18 -6.85 -0.39
N GLY A 306 -15.96 -7.25 0.61
CA GLY A 306 -15.86 -6.71 1.98
C GLY A 306 -14.44 -6.70 2.55
N ASP A 307 -13.67 -7.78 2.34
CA ASP A 307 -12.28 -7.87 2.83
C ASP A 307 -11.38 -6.80 2.18
N LEU A 308 -11.51 -6.57 0.88
CA LEU A 308 -10.77 -5.52 0.18
C LEU A 308 -11.17 -4.14 0.68
N VAL A 309 -12.46 -3.89 0.88
CA VAL A 309 -12.96 -2.60 1.38
C VAL A 309 -12.43 -2.34 2.78
N ASN A 310 -12.53 -3.33 3.68
CA ASN A 310 -12.00 -3.23 5.04
C ASN A 310 -10.49 -2.97 5.05
N HIS A 311 -9.73 -3.71 4.24
CA HIS A 311 -8.27 -3.56 4.16
C HIS A 311 -7.85 -2.17 3.71
N GLU A 312 -8.39 -1.69 2.59
CA GLU A 312 -8.03 -0.37 2.05
C GLU A 312 -8.50 0.78 2.94
N ALA A 313 -9.67 0.65 3.57
CA ALA A 313 -10.16 1.63 4.54
C ALA A 313 -9.29 1.70 5.80
N THR A 314 -8.91 0.56 6.37
CA THR A 314 -8.00 0.48 7.53
C THR A 314 -6.66 1.15 7.23
N LEU A 315 -6.07 0.87 6.07
CA LEU A 315 -4.79 1.48 5.70
C LEU A 315 -4.92 2.97 5.42
N MET A 316 -6.01 3.41 4.77
CA MET A 316 -6.24 4.84 4.55
C MET A 316 -6.37 5.60 5.87
N ALA A 317 -7.15 5.09 6.83
CA ALA A 317 -7.28 5.69 8.16
C ALA A 317 -5.95 5.75 8.91
N THR A 318 -5.18 4.64 8.86
CA THR A 318 -3.87 4.54 9.51
C THR A 318 -2.88 5.55 8.94
N LEU A 319 -2.78 5.63 7.61
CA LEU A 319 -1.86 6.55 6.93
C LEU A 319 -2.29 8.02 7.12
N ALA A 320 -3.59 8.30 7.10
CA ALA A 320 -4.12 9.63 7.40
C ALA A 320 -3.76 10.10 8.82
N LYS A 321 -3.74 9.19 9.81
CA LYS A 321 -3.21 9.51 11.15
C LYS A 321 -1.71 9.77 11.11
N ILE A 322 -0.94 8.91 10.45
CA ILE A 322 0.54 9.02 10.42
C ILE A 322 1.01 10.37 9.90
N VAL A 323 0.39 10.90 8.83
CA VAL A 323 0.79 12.19 8.25
C VAL A 323 0.52 13.40 9.15
N THR A 324 -0.19 13.22 10.27
CA THR A 324 -0.39 14.26 11.30
C THR A 324 0.64 14.24 12.42
N LEU A 325 1.50 13.21 12.45
CA LEU A 325 2.54 13.06 13.47
C LEU A 325 3.67 14.09 13.28
N PRO A 326 4.47 14.36 14.34
CA PRO A 326 5.63 15.23 14.23
C PRO A 326 6.64 14.79 13.16
N GLY A 327 7.32 15.77 12.58
CA GLY A 327 8.36 15.62 11.55
C GLY A 327 7.87 15.86 10.13
N TYR A 328 6.54 15.91 9.90
CA TYR A 328 5.97 16.20 8.58
C TYR A 328 5.80 17.70 8.28
N GLY A 329 6.05 18.58 9.25
CA GLY A 329 6.05 20.04 9.05
C GLY A 329 4.68 20.72 9.13
N TYR A 330 3.66 20.01 9.63
CA TYR A 330 2.30 20.51 9.81
C TYR A 330 1.82 20.43 11.27
N GLU A 331 2.77 20.42 12.22
CA GLU A 331 2.50 20.25 13.65
C GLU A 331 1.61 21.38 14.20
N ASP A 332 1.82 22.60 13.71
CA ASP A 332 1.10 23.79 14.12
C ASP A 332 0.04 24.24 13.11
N ASP A 333 -0.27 23.39 12.11
CA ASP A 333 -1.29 23.67 11.11
C ASP A 333 -2.61 22.92 11.43
N PRO A 334 -3.56 23.56 12.14
CA PRO A 334 -4.84 22.93 12.45
C PRO A 334 -5.68 22.65 11.20
N LYS A 335 -5.50 23.39 10.11
CA LYS A 335 -6.28 23.19 8.88
C LYS A 335 -5.84 21.92 8.17
N PHE A 336 -4.52 21.69 8.05
CA PHE A 336 -4.00 20.43 7.51
C PHE A 336 -4.44 19.23 8.37
N LYS A 337 -4.29 19.34 9.70
CA LYS A 337 -4.70 18.29 10.64
C LYS A 337 -6.20 17.98 10.55
N ASN A 338 -7.05 18.99 10.33
CA ASN A 338 -8.48 18.78 10.11
C ASN A 338 -8.75 18.02 8.82
N TYR A 339 -8.07 18.32 7.71
CA TYR A 339 -8.23 17.55 6.47
C TYR A 339 -7.80 16.08 6.64
N ALA A 340 -6.66 15.83 7.29
CA ALA A 340 -6.22 14.47 7.57
C ALA A 340 -7.19 13.73 8.51
N GLY A 341 -7.72 14.43 9.52
CA GLY A 341 -8.77 13.94 10.41
C GLY A 341 -10.06 13.59 9.67
N ASP A 342 -10.50 14.43 8.74
CA ASP A 342 -11.69 14.18 7.90
C ASP A 342 -11.50 12.93 7.02
N VAL A 343 -10.32 12.74 6.40
CA VAL A 343 -10.00 11.52 5.64
C VAL A 343 -10.01 10.30 6.55
N LEU A 344 -9.41 10.38 7.73
CA LEU A 344 -9.40 9.30 8.71
C LEU A 344 -10.83 8.89 9.09
N GLN A 345 -11.68 9.85 9.47
CA GLN A 345 -13.06 9.56 9.87
C GLN A 345 -13.88 8.99 8.72
N ALA A 346 -13.72 9.51 7.50
CA ALA A 346 -14.39 8.99 6.33
C ALA A 346 -13.93 7.56 5.98
N ALA A 347 -12.64 7.25 6.13
CA ALA A 347 -12.13 5.89 5.96
C ALA A 347 -12.69 4.93 7.03
N LEU A 348 -12.83 5.36 8.28
CA LEU A 348 -13.53 4.55 9.30
C LEU A 348 -15.00 4.34 8.96
N ALA A 349 -15.68 5.34 8.38
CA ALA A 349 -17.05 5.19 7.89
C ALA A 349 -17.16 4.21 6.72
N VAL A 350 -16.19 4.17 5.80
CA VAL A 350 -16.09 3.13 4.74
C VAL A 350 -16.00 1.73 5.37
N LYS A 351 -15.16 1.54 6.39
CA LYS A 351 -15.02 0.26 7.11
C LYS A 351 -16.31 -0.16 7.82
N LEU A 352 -16.98 0.80 8.47
CA LEU A 352 -18.28 0.55 9.12
C LEU A 352 -19.34 0.15 8.09
N ALA A 353 -19.45 0.89 6.99
CA ALA A 353 -20.38 0.58 5.91
C ALA A 353 -20.17 -0.83 5.34
N ALA A 354 -18.92 -1.27 5.17
CA ALA A 354 -18.60 -2.63 4.75
C ALA A 354 -19.06 -3.70 5.75
N THR A 355 -18.92 -3.42 7.05
CA THR A 355 -19.38 -4.30 8.14
C THR A 355 -20.90 -4.39 8.19
N ASP A 356 -21.58 -3.27 8.00
CA ASP A 356 -23.05 -3.17 8.03
C ASP A 356 -23.71 -3.52 6.67
N HIS A 357 -22.90 -3.87 5.67
CA HIS A 357 -23.34 -4.11 4.29
C HIS A 357 -24.15 -2.96 3.68
N ASN A 358 -23.83 -1.72 4.06
CA ASN A 358 -24.55 -0.52 3.61
C ASN A 358 -23.80 0.18 2.47
N PHE A 359 -24.21 -0.08 1.23
CA PHE A 359 -23.56 0.51 0.05
C PHE A 359 -23.77 2.03 -0.04
N ALA A 360 -24.92 2.56 0.39
CA ALA A 360 -25.18 4.00 0.34
C ALA A 360 -24.24 4.78 1.27
N ASP A 361 -24.01 4.28 2.49
CA ASP A 361 -23.05 4.88 3.43
C ASP A 361 -21.61 4.77 2.91
N TYR A 362 -21.28 3.65 2.25
CA TYR A 362 -20.00 3.47 1.57
C TYR A 362 -19.75 4.54 0.49
N GLU A 363 -20.72 4.77 -0.40
CA GLU A 363 -20.60 5.78 -1.46
C GLU A 363 -20.45 7.20 -0.90
N LEU A 364 -21.23 7.52 0.15
CA LEU A 364 -21.17 8.80 0.83
C LEU A 364 -19.78 9.03 1.47
N ALA A 365 -19.28 8.03 2.20
CA ALA A 365 -17.97 8.10 2.85
C ALA A 365 -16.83 8.19 1.82
N LEU A 366 -16.89 7.42 0.73
CA LEU A 366 -15.90 7.47 -0.34
C LEU A 366 -15.89 8.82 -1.06
N THR A 367 -17.08 9.41 -1.27
CA THR A 367 -17.20 10.77 -1.82
C THR A 367 -16.59 11.81 -0.88
N LYS A 368 -16.78 11.66 0.43
CA LYS A 368 -16.15 12.53 1.44
C LYS A 368 -14.62 12.42 1.41
N ILE A 369 -14.06 11.22 1.24
CA ILE A 369 -12.60 11.04 1.03
C ILE A 369 -12.16 11.85 -0.20
N SER A 370 -12.76 11.63 -1.37
CA SER A 370 -12.37 12.29 -2.62
C SER A 370 -12.43 13.81 -2.56
N THR A 371 -13.51 14.35 -1.97
CA THR A 371 -13.71 15.80 -1.85
C THR A 371 -12.73 16.42 -0.85
N THR A 372 -12.40 15.71 0.23
CA THR A 372 -11.40 16.14 1.21
C THR A 372 -9.99 16.12 0.61
N CYS A 373 -9.61 15.04 -0.10
CA CYS A 373 -8.35 14.96 -0.85
C CYS A 373 -8.21 16.12 -1.85
N SER A 374 -9.27 16.44 -2.58
CA SER A 374 -9.28 17.53 -3.56
C SER A 374 -9.14 18.90 -2.88
N SER A 375 -9.84 19.13 -1.77
CA SER A 375 -9.80 20.39 -1.02
C SER A 375 -8.44 20.63 -0.38
N CYS A 376 -7.88 19.61 0.28
CA CYS A 376 -6.53 19.66 0.85
C CYS A 376 -5.49 19.95 -0.24
N HIS A 377 -5.53 19.25 -1.38
CA HIS A 377 -4.60 19.51 -2.47
C HIS A 377 -4.76 20.91 -3.09
N SER A 378 -5.97 21.47 -3.13
CA SER A 378 -6.16 22.85 -3.58
C SER A 378 -5.46 23.86 -2.68
N ASP A 379 -5.39 23.59 -1.37
CA ASP A 379 -4.76 24.46 -0.38
C ASP A 379 -3.24 24.23 -0.26
N TYR A 380 -2.79 22.98 -0.39
CA TYR A 380 -1.42 22.57 -0.01
C TYR A 380 -0.56 22.01 -1.14
N LYS A 381 -1.12 21.54 -2.27
CA LYS A 381 -0.31 20.86 -3.32
C LYS A 381 0.49 21.83 -4.19
N ASN A 382 0.07 23.09 -4.25
CA ASN A 382 0.68 24.13 -5.08
C ASN A 382 1.59 25.08 -4.28
N ASN A 383 1.76 24.84 -2.98
CA ASN A 383 2.68 25.54 -2.08
C ASN A 383 3.81 24.57 -1.68
#